data_AF-Q0EY64-F1
#
_entry.id   AF-Q0EY64-F1
#
_cell.length_a   1.000
_cell.length_b   1.000
_cell.length_c   1.000
_cell.angle_alpha   90.00
_cell.angle_beta   90.00
_cell.angle_gamma   90.00
#
_symmetry.space_group_name_H-M   'P 1'
#
loop_
_entity.id
_entity.type
_entity.pdbx_description
1 polymer ?
#
loop_
_entity_poly.entity_id
_entity_poly.type
_entity_poly.pdbx_seq_one_letter_code
_entity_poly.pdbx_strand_id
1 'polypeptide(L)' 'MSSKKVTKKQLLEMASDLNIKGAAKLNKAALIHTIQIAEGNSPCFQTITNCAVTPCMYRAECQV' A
#
# COMPACT_ATOMS: atom_id res chain seq x y z
N MET A 1 15.23 2.26 9.69
CA MET A 1 14.23 1.38 9.03
C MET A 1 12.89 1.65 9.69
N SER A 2 11.85 2.04 8.94
CA SER A 2 10.52 2.24 9.53
C SER A 2 9.91 0.89 9.88
N SER A 3 10.10 0.44 11.12
CA SER A 3 9.59 -0.83 11.66
C SER A 3 8.07 -0.84 11.92
N LYS A 4 7.33 0.15 11.41
CA LYS A 4 5.91 0.32 11.70
C LYS A 4 5.08 -0.16 10.52
N LYS A 5 4.15 -1.06 10.82
CA LYS A 5 3.08 -1.46 9.89
C LYS A 5 2.22 -0.25 9.55
N VAL A 6 1.79 -0.18 8.31
CA VAL A 6 0.93 0.88 7.82
C VAL A 6 -0.47 0.70 8.42
N THR A 7 -1.12 1.78 8.83
CA THR A 7 -2.48 1.69 9.36
C THR A 7 -3.51 1.89 8.25
N LYS A 8 -4.73 1.36 8.43
CA LYS A 8 -5.84 1.61 7.50
C LYS A 8 -6.15 3.11 7.41
N LYS A 9 -6.02 3.87 8.51
CA LYS A 9 -6.22 5.32 8.53
C LYS A 9 -5.25 6.03 7.56
N GLN A 10 -3.96 5.74 7.66
CA GLN A 10 -2.94 6.31 6.77
C GLN A 10 -3.20 5.97 5.30
N LEU A 11 -3.63 4.74 5.01
CA LEU A 11 -4.00 4.36 3.65
C LEU A 11 -5.18 5.17 3.11
N LEU A 12 -6.18 5.46 3.95
CA LEU A 12 -7.32 6.28 3.55
C LEU A 12 -6.93 7.75 3.32
N GLU A 13 -6.01 8.28 4.11
CA GLU A 13 -5.44 9.62 3.91
C GLU A 13 -4.71 9.69 2.55
N MET A 14 -3.79 8.76 2.28
CA MET A 14 -3.10 8.69 0.98
C MET A 14 -4.07 8.50 -0.19
N ALA A 15 -5.09 7.66 -0.02
CA ALA A 15 -6.10 7.46 -1.05
C ALA A 15 -6.93 8.72 -1.31
N SER A 16 -7.19 9.52 -0.29
CA SER A 16 -7.86 10.83 -0.43
C SER A 16 -6.98 11.80 -1.21
N ASP A 17 -5.69 11.87 -0.90
CA ASP A 17 -4.73 12.75 -1.60
C ASP A 17 -4.61 12.37 -3.09
N LEU A 18 -4.74 11.08 -3.40
CA LEU A 18 -4.74 10.54 -4.77
C LEU A 18 -6.12 10.55 -5.44
N ASN A 19 -7.15 11.16 -4.83
CA ASN A 19 -8.52 11.22 -5.34
C ASN A 19 -9.17 9.84 -5.64
N ILE A 20 -8.77 8.79 -4.92
CA ILE A 20 -9.32 7.44 -5.06
C ILE A 20 -10.71 7.37 -4.41
N LYS A 21 -11.75 7.21 -5.24
CA LYS A 21 -13.13 7.05 -4.77
C LYS A 21 -13.36 5.63 -4.24
N GLY A 22 -14.16 5.51 -3.17
CA GLY A 22 -14.55 4.20 -2.62
C GLY A 22 -13.50 3.50 -1.76
N ALA A 23 -12.36 4.14 -1.48
CA ALA A 23 -11.26 3.61 -0.68
C ALA A 23 -11.69 3.01 0.68
N ALA A 24 -12.68 3.62 1.35
CA ALA A 24 -13.20 3.15 2.64
C ALA A 24 -13.81 1.73 2.59
N LYS A 25 -14.36 1.32 1.43
CA LYS A 25 -14.97 0.01 1.22
C LYS A 25 -13.95 -1.08 0.90
N LEU A 26 -12.71 -0.71 0.56
CA LEU A 26 -11.65 -1.65 0.23
C LEU A 26 -11.06 -2.26 1.51
N ASN A 27 -10.68 -3.53 1.41
CA ASN A 27 -9.81 -4.16 2.40
C ASN A 27 -8.38 -3.60 2.27
N LYS A 28 -7.52 -3.91 3.24
CA LYS A 28 -6.18 -3.31 3.31
C LYS A 28 -5.33 -3.60 2.07
N ALA A 29 -5.31 -4.84 1.60
CA ALA A 29 -4.52 -5.24 0.44
C ALA A 29 -5.02 -4.56 -0.85
N ALA A 30 -6.33 -4.58 -1.10
CA ALA A 30 -6.94 -3.91 -2.25
C ALA A 30 -6.72 -2.39 -2.22
N LEU A 31 -6.75 -1.78 -1.04
CA LEU A 31 -6.47 -0.36 -0.87
C LEU A 31 -5.01 -0.03 -1.22
N ILE A 32 -4.06 -0.84 -0.75
CA ILE A 32 -2.63 -0.69 -1.10
C ILE A 32 -2.43 -0.85 -2.60
N HIS A 33 -3.01 -1.87 -3.23
CA HIS A 33 -2.90 -2.05 -4.68
C HIS A 33 -3.45 -0.86 -5.46
N THR A 34 -4.58 -0.31 -5.01
CA THR A 34 -5.18 0.86 -5.66
C THR A 34 -4.29 2.08 -5.55
N ILE A 35 -3.68 2.31 -4.38
CA ILE A 35 -2.69 3.37 -4.16
C ILE A 35 -1.47 3.17 -5.04
N GLN A 36 -0.91 1.95 -5.10
CA GLN A 36 0.24 1.63 -5.95
C GLN A 36 -0.06 1.97 -7.42
N ILE A 37 -1.21 1.57 -7.94
CA ILE A 37 -1.62 1.87 -9.33
C ILE A 37 -1.79 3.38 -9.53
N ALA A 38 -2.41 4.08 -8.59
CA ALA A 38 -2.61 5.53 -8.67
C ALA A 38 -1.29 6.32 -8.62
N GLU A 39 -0.27 5.80 -7.93
CA GLU A 39 1.10 6.33 -7.95
C GLU A 39 1.86 5.99 -9.24
N GLY A 40 1.29 5.18 -10.14
CA GLY A 40 1.94 4.69 -11.36
C GLY A 40 2.84 3.47 -11.15
N ASN A 41 2.77 2.83 -9.97
CA ASN A 41 3.52 1.63 -9.63
C ASN A 41 2.73 0.35 -9.96
N SER A 42 3.43 -0.77 -10.05
CA SER A 42 2.77 -2.09 -10.13
C SER A 42 2.15 -2.48 -8.79
N PRO A 43 0.98 -3.15 -8.76
CA PRO A 43 0.31 -3.61 -7.53
C PRO A 43 1.04 -4.82 -6.93
N CYS A 44 2.23 -4.60 -6.38
CA CYS A 44 3.15 -5.66 -5.95
C CYS A 44 2.93 -6.16 -4.51
N PHE A 45 2.07 -5.50 -3.72
CA PHE A 45 1.88 -5.84 -2.31
C PHE A 45 1.37 -7.28 -2.14
N GLN A 46 2.12 -8.13 -1.42
CA GLN A 46 1.83 -9.56 -1.22
C GLN A 46 1.71 -10.41 -2.51
N THR A 47 2.14 -9.89 -3.68
CA THR A 47 2.09 -10.65 -4.95
C THR A 47 3.47 -11.13 -5.40
N ILE A 48 4.54 -10.54 -4.88
CA ILE A 48 5.93 -10.91 -5.22
C ILE A 48 6.73 -11.33 -4.00
N THR A 49 7.63 -12.28 -4.19
CA THR A 49 8.64 -12.69 -3.21
C THR A 49 9.98 -12.02 -3.51
N ASN A 50 10.86 -11.93 -2.50
CA ASN A 50 12.22 -11.37 -2.63
C ASN A 50 12.30 -9.93 -3.19
N CYS A 51 11.50 -9.00 -2.65
CA CYS A 51 11.46 -7.61 -3.13
C CYS A 51 12.69 -6.83 -2.67
N ALA A 52 13.46 -6.30 -3.63
CA ALA A 52 14.69 -5.54 -3.37
C ALA A 52 14.45 -4.08 -2.92
N VAL A 53 13.21 -3.57 -2.98
CA VAL A 53 12.90 -2.18 -2.62
C VAL A 53 12.91 -2.01 -1.09
N THR A 54 14.04 -1.58 -0.54
CA THR A 54 14.23 -1.35 0.90
C THR A 54 13.47 -0.14 1.46
N PRO A 55 13.28 1.00 0.75
CA PRO A 55 12.55 2.14 1.30
C PRO A 55 11.01 2.02 1.15
N CYS A 56 10.49 0.84 0.79
CA CYS A 56 9.04 0.66 0.61
C CYS A 56 8.29 0.79 1.94
N MET A 57 7.30 1.68 1.99
CA MET A 57 6.47 1.93 3.17
C MET A 57 5.67 0.70 3.63
N TYR A 58 5.32 -0.20 2.71
CA TYR A 58 4.56 -1.42 3.01
C TYR A 58 5.44 -2.60 3.45
N ARG A 59 6.78 -2.47 3.41
CA ARG A 59 7.73 -3.58 3.59
C ARG A 59 7.52 -4.36 4.88
N ALA A 60 7.12 -3.70 5.97
CA ALA A 60 6.86 -4.33 7.28
C ALA A 60 5.73 -5.38 7.26
N GLU A 61 4.91 -5.41 6.21
CA GLU A 61 3.76 -6.32 6.08
C GLU A 61 3.51 -6.84 4.65
N CYS A 62 4.46 -6.61 3.73
CA CYS A 62 4.32 -6.90 2.30
C CYS A 62 4.67 -8.34 1.91
N GLN A 63 5.54 -9.01 2.68
CA GLN A 63 6.05 -10.37 2.37
C GLN A 63 5.86 -11.34 3.54
N VAL A 64 4.80 -11.13 4.33
CA VAL A 64 4.46 -11.99 5.48
C VAL A 64 3.61 -13.17 5.04
#